data_AF-A0A969RWT8-F1
#
_entry.id   AF-A0A969RWT8-F1
#
_cell.length_a   1.000
_cell.length_b   1.000
_cell.length_c   1.000
_cell.angle_alpha   90.00
_cell.angle_beta   90.00
_cell.angle_gamma   90.00
#
_symmetry.space_group_name_H-M   'P 1'
#
loop_
_entity.id
_entity.type
_entity.pdbx_description
1 polymer ?
#
loop_
_entity_poly.entity_id
_entity_poly.type
_entity_poly.pdbx_seq_one_letter_code
_entity_poly.pdbx_strand_id
1 'polypeptide(L)'
;MSDDGIELCRRLRQDTELRFVPIIMISAFHSVSDRIKALKLGVADYLPQPVEPEEMLARLENHIQFQQYRKQLEQENHQLQASLRPSSGPSRAALLAQVVLNQSSDYLLFIQSNNTITYANESACALLGYGPDELLNTPIDTLDVGLAPQDWETIWEHLRTHTALSLNSVHITKSGDILDVLLDLQYLQVQGEEFSYIAAKRASAIVNSKLAQVSSGRLGSMM
;
A
#
# COMPACT_ATOMS: atom_id res chain seq x y z
N MET A 1 -44.23 -32.34 -18.03
CA MET A 1 -43.74 -31.00 -17.65
C MET A 1 -42.38 -31.21 -17.01
N SER A 2 -41.30 -30.89 -17.72
CA SER A 2 -39.92 -31.00 -17.25
C SER A 2 -39.51 -29.66 -16.64
N ASP A 3 -39.97 -29.37 -15.43
CA ASP A 3 -39.42 -28.26 -14.64
C ASP A 3 -38.11 -28.74 -14.01
N ASP A 4 -36.99 -28.47 -14.69
CA ASP A 4 -35.66 -28.86 -14.23
C ASP A 4 -35.26 -27.97 -13.04
N GLY A 5 -35.23 -28.52 -11.82
CA GLY A 5 -34.83 -27.81 -10.60
C GLY A 5 -33.43 -27.18 -10.71
N ILE A 6 -32.59 -27.70 -11.62
CA ILE A 6 -31.29 -27.12 -11.99
C ILE A 6 -31.46 -25.74 -12.66
N GLU A 7 -32.42 -25.57 -13.57
CA GLU A 7 -32.71 -24.29 -14.23
C GLU A 7 -33.21 -23.25 -13.24
N LEU A 8 -34.04 -23.66 -12.28
CA LEU A 8 -34.47 -22.79 -11.19
C LEU A 8 -33.27 -22.35 -10.34
N CYS A 9 -32.38 -23.26 -9.96
CA CYS A 9 -31.18 -22.91 -9.21
C CYS A 9 -30.30 -21.91 -9.97
N ARG A 10 -30.13 -22.10 -11.29
CA ARG A 10 -29.36 -21.18 -12.12
C ARG A 10 -29.95 -19.77 -12.09
N ARG A 11 -31.26 -19.63 -12.24
CA ARG A 11 -31.97 -18.34 -12.16
C ARG A 11 -31.80 -17.69 -10.79
N LEU A 12 -31.98 -18.45 -9.71
CA LEU A 12 -31.81 -17.93 -8.34
C LEU A 12 -30.37 -17.45 -8.06
N ARG A 13 -29.37 -18.07 -8.69
CA ARG A 13 -27.97 -17.64 -8.58
C ARG A 13 -27.65 -16.37 -9.38
N GLN A 14 -28.48 -16.00 -10.36
CA GLN A 14 -28.35 -14.76 -11.12
C GLN A 14 -29.02 -13.56 -10.43
N ASP A 15 -29.95 -13.81 -9.52
CA ASP A 15 -30.63 -12.79 -8.74
C ASP A 15 -29.70 -12.20 -7.67
N THR A 16 -29.55 -10.87 -7.63
CA THR A 16 -28.61 -10.18 -6.73
C THR A 16 -28.95 -10.34 -5.25
N GLU A 17 -30.23 -10.51 -4.89
CA GLU A 17 -30.68 -10.67 -3.51
C GLU A 17 -30.65 -12.14 -3.08
N LEU A 18 -30.99 -13.05 -3.99
CA LEU A 18 -31.14 -14.47 -3.67
C LEU A 18 -29.88 -15.31 -3.94
N ARG A 19 -28.89 -14.80 -4.68
CA ARG A 19 -27.68 -15.55 -5.05
C ARG A 19 -26.89 -16.13 -3.88
N PHE A 20 -27.06 -15.63 -2.66
CA PHE A 20 -26.36 -16.10 -1.46
C PHE A 20 -27.20 -16.95 -0.51
N VAL A 21 -28.49 -17.15 -0.81
CA VAL A 21 -29.37 -18.03 -0.02
C VAL A 21 -28.93 -19.48 -0.25
N PRO A 22 -28.71 -20.28 0.80
CA PRO A 22 -28.39 -21.69 0.64
C PRO A 22 -29.59 -22.42 0.03
N ILE A 23 -29.36 -23.14 -1.07
CA ILE A 23 -30.38 -23.92 -1.77
C ILE A 23 -30.12 -25.38 -1.47
N ILE A 24 -31.13 -26.11 -0.98
CA ILE A 24 -31.07 -27.55 -0.77
C ILE A 24 -32.00 -28.18 -1.79
N MET A 25 -31.47 -29.06 -2.64
CA MET A 25 -32.29 -29.79 -3.60
C MET A 25 -32.77 -31.11 -3.00
N ILE A 26 -34.05 -31.43 -3.18
CA ILE A 26 -34.64 -32.71 -2.78
C ILE A 26 -35.18 -33.39 -4.04
N SER A 27 -34.79 -34.63 -4.31
CA SER A 27 -35.13 -35.29 -5.59
C SER A 27 -35.30 -36.79 -5.47
N ALA A 28 -36.30 -37.34 -6.16
CA ALA A 28 -36.51 -38.78 -6.33
C ALA A 28 -35.53 -39.43 -7.32
N PHE A 29 -34.73 -38.64 -8.06
CA PHE A 29 -33.73 -39.15 -8.99
C PHE A 29 -32.38 -39.33 -8.30
N HIS A 30 -31.89 -40.58 -8.27
CA HIS A 30 -30.66 -40.99 -7.57
C HIS A 30 -29.41 -41.00 -8.44
N SER A 31 -29.44 -40.37 -9.62
CA SER A 31 -28.27 -40.37 -10.49
C SER A 31 -27.15 -39.56 -9.82
N VAL A 32 -25.99 -40.20 -9.63
CA VAL A 32 -24.79 -39.54 -9.11
C VAL A 32 -24.38 -38.36 -9.99
N SER A 33 -24.65 -38.45 -11.30
CA SER A 33 -24.38 -37.40 -12.28
C SER A 33 -25.16 -36.12 -11.96
N ASP A 34 -26.44 -36.22 -11.65
CA ASP A 34 -27.29 -35.05 -11.40
C ASP A 34 -26.99 -34.42 -10.05
N ARG A 35 -26.67 -35.23 -9.03
CA ARG A 35 -26.14 -34.73 -7.75
C ARG A 35 -24.85 -33.94 -7.94
N ILE A 36 -23.92 -34.44 -8.76
CA ILE A 36 -22.67 -33.73 -9.04
C ILE A 36 -22.95 -32.42 -9.80
N LYS A 37 -23.84 -32.43 -10.80
CA LYS A 37 -24.24 -31.20 -11.51
C LYS A 37 -24.83 -30.16 -10.56
N ALA A 38 -25.75 -30.58 -9.71
CA ALA A 38 -26.37 -29.76 -8.67
C ALA A 38 -25.33 -29.08 -7.78
N LEU A 39 -24.40 -29.86 -7.20
CA LEU A 39 -23.34 -29.34 -6.34
C LEU A 39 -22.41 -28.37 -7.08
N LYS A 40 -22.07 -28.66 -8.35
CA LYS A 40 -21.26 -27.75 -9.19
C LYS A 40 -21.96 -26.43 -9.53
N LEU A 41 -23.29 -26.38 -9.50
CA LEU A 41 -24.08 -25.15 -9.65
C LEU A 41 -24.09 -24.31 -8.35
N GLY A 42 -23.46 -24.79 -7.28
CA GLY A 42 -23.35 -24.08 -6.02
C GLY A 42 -24.60 -24.22 -5.15
N VAL A 43 -25.39 -25.29 -5.28
CA VAL A 43 -26.37 -25.62 -4.23
C VAL A 43 -25.64 -26.02 -2.94
N ALA A 44 -26.27 -25.74 -1.80
CA ALA A 44 -25.69 -26.01 -0.50
C ALA A 44 -25.71 -27.51 -0.18
N ASP A 45 -26.75 -28.24 -0.61
CA ASP A 45 -26.86 -29.68 -0.42
C ASP A 45 -27.85 -30.32 -1.41
N TYR A 46 -27.79 -31.65 -1.51
CA TYR A 46 -28.67 -32.47 -2.36
C TYR A 46 -29.11 -33.72 -1.60
N LEU A 47 -30.42 -33.85 -1.39
CA LEU A 47 -31.07 -34.90 -0.62
C LEU A 47 -31.88 -35.83 -1.55
N PRO A 48 -31.46 -37.11 -1.70
CA PRO A 48 -32.27 -38.09 -2.40
C PRO A 48 -33.53 -38.46 -1.58
N GLN A 49 -34.66 -38.68 -2.25
CA GLN A 49 -35.88 -39.18 -1.61
C GLN A 49 -35.97 -40.72 -1.63
N PRO A 50 -36.47 -41.39 -0.58
CA PRO A 50 -36.99 -40.81 0.65
C PRO A 50 -35.85 -40.28 1.53
N VAL A 51 -36.08 -39.13 2.17
CA VAL A 51 -35.14 -38.57 3.14
C VAL A 51 -35.69 -38.84 4.54
N GLU A 52 -34.83 -39.29 5.43
CA GLU A 52 -35.21 -39.47 6.84
C GLU A 52 -35.39 -38.09 7.51
N PRO A 53 -36.50 -37.85 8.25
CA PRO A 53 -36.76 -36.54 8.86
C PRO A 53 -35.63 -36.06 9.77
N GLU A 54 -35.00 -36.97 10.53
CA GLU A 54 -33.88 -36.64 11.42
C GLU A 54 -32.63 -36.21 10.62
N GLU A 55 -32.35 -36.86 9.49
CA GLU A 55 -31.26 -36.46 8.59
C GLU A 55 -31.51 -35.08 7.98
N MET A 56 -32.75 -34.83 7.53
CA MET A 56 -33.14 -33.55 6.97
C MET A 56 -32.99 -32.41 7.98
N LEU A 57 -33.44 -32.63 9.23
CA LEU A 57 -33.30 -31.67 10.32
C LEU A 57 -31.83 -31.35 10.61
N ALA A 58 -30.99 -32.37 10.77
CA ALA A 58 -29.56 -32.19 11.03
C ALA A 58 -28.85 -31.37 9.92
N ARG A 59 -29.22 -31.62 8.65
CA ARG A 59 -28.66 -30.85 7.51
C ARG A 59 -29.15 -29.40 7.50
N LEU A 60 -30.43 -29.17 7.78
CA LEU A 60 -30.99 -27.82 7.88
C LEU A 60 -30.31 -27.03 9.00
N GLU A 61 -30.15 -27.63 10.18
CA GLU A 61 -29.49 -27.00 11.33
C GLU A 61 -28.04 -26.60 10.99
N ASN A 62 -27.29 -27.49 10.33
CA ASN A 62 -25.92 -27.19 9.87
C ASN A 62 -25.88 -25.99 8.92
N HIS A 63 -26.82 -25.91 7.96
CA HIS A 63 -26.87 -24.77 7.04
C HIS A 63 -27.29 -23.47 7.72
N ILE A 64 -28.21 -23.52 8.68
CA ILE A 64 -28.61 -22.34 9.47
C ILE A 64 -27.42 -21.84 10.31
N GLN A 65 -26.72 -22.74 11.02
CA GLN A 65 -25.54 -22.37 11.80
C GLN A 65 -24.44 -21.78 10.93
N PHE A 66 -24.17 -22.36 9.76
CA PHE A 66 -23.19 -21.83 8.83
C PHE A 66 -23.54 -20.41 8.35
N GLN A 67 -24.82 -20.13 8.09
CA GLN A 67 -25.29 -18.80 7.72
C GLN A 67 -25.15 -17.78 8.86
N GLN A 68 -25.43 -18.19 10.10
CA GLN A 68 -25.24 -17.35 11.28
C GLN A 68 -23.77 -16.99 11.47
N TYR A 69 -22.88 -17.98 11.38
CA TYR A 69 -21.44 -17.77 11.51
C TYR A 69 -20.89 -16.85 10.42
N ARG A 70 -21.31 -17.04 9.16
CA ARG A 70 -20.91 -16.15 8.05
C ARG A 70 -21.32 -14.69 8.30
N LYS A 71 -22.56 -14.46 8.75
CA LYS A 71 -23.04 -13.11 9.09
C LYS A 71 -22.25 -12.49 10.24
N GLN A 72 -21.93 -13.28 11.26
CA GLN A 72 -21.13 -12.80 12.39
C GLN A 72 -19.72 -12.40 11.95
N LEU A 73 -19.06 -13.24 11.15
CA LEU A 73 -17.74 -12.91 10.60
C LEU A 73 -17.76 -11.66 9.73
N GLU A 74 -18.79 -11.48 8.90
CA GLU A 74 -18.94 -10.26 8.09
C GLU A 74 -19.11 -9.01 8.97
N GLN A 75 -19.87 -9.11 10.06
CA GLN A 75 -20.04 -8.01 11.02
C GLN A 75 -18.75 -7.70 11.78
N GLU A 76 -18.05 -8.71 12.29
CA GLU A 76 -16.78 -8.55 12.98
C GLU A 76 -15.72 -7.95 12.04
N ASN A 77 -15.65 -8.42 10.80
CA ASN A 77 -14.73 -7.86 9.81
C ASN A 77 -15.06 -6.40 9.50
N HIS A 78 -16.35 -6.07 9.35
CA HIS A 78 -16.78 -4.69 9.16
C HIS A 78 -16.42 -3.80 10.37
N GLN A 79 -16.59 -4.29 11.59
CA GLN A 79 -16.23 -3.57 12.81
C GLN A 79 -14.71 -3.38 12.93
N LEU A 80 -13.91 -4.41 12.63
CA LEU A 80 -12.46 -4.32 12.61
C LEU A 80 -11.98 -3.30 11.57
N GLN A 81 -12.52 -3.35 10.35
CA GLN A 81 -12.21 -2.35 9.32
C GLN A 81 -12.61 -0.93 9.74
N ALA A 82 -13.74 -0.76 10.42
CA ALA A 82 -14.17 0.53 10.95
C ALA A 82 -13.25 1.04 12.07
N SER A 83 -12.70 0.14 12.89
CA SER A 83 -11.78 0.46 13.99
C SER A 83 -10.35 0.77 13.51
N LEU A 84 -9.95 0.16 12.39
CA LEU A 84 -8.68 0.44 11.71
C LEU A 84 -8.71 1.74 10.91
N ARG A 85 -9.90 2.21 10.50
CA ARG A 85 -10.03 3.55 9.94
C ARG A 85 -9.77 4.55 11.06
N PRO A 86 -8.80 5.47 10.92
CA PRO A 86 -8.61 6.50 11.93
C PRO A 86 -9.93 7.28 12.10
N SER A 87 -10.51 7.20 13.31
CA SER A 87 -11.82 7.80 13.66
C SER A 87 -11.86 9.32 13.56
N SER A 88 -10.75 9.95 13.19
CA SER A 88 -10.64 11.36 12.88
C SER A 88 -9.98 11.44 11.51
N GLY A 89 -10.54 12.22 10.59
CA GLY A 89 -9.78 12.65 9.41
C GLY A 89 -8.44 13.28 9.82
N PRO A 90 -7.51 13.52 8.87
CA PRO A 90 -6.23 14.13 9.20
C PRO A 90 -6.46 15.38 10.05
N SER A 91 -5.76 15.46 11.19
CA SER A 91 -5.93 16.58 12.12
C SER A 91 -5.70 17.91 11.38
N ARG A 92 -6.30 19.01 11.86
CA ARG A 92 -6.05 20.33 11.27
C ARG A 92 -4.55 20.66 11.20
N ALA A 93 -3.76 20.20 12.16
CA ALA A 93 -2.31 20.32 12.14
C ALA A 93 -1.66 19.50 11.02
N ALA A 94 -2.09 18.26 10.79
CA ALA A 94 -1.61 17.43 9.68
C ALA A 94 -1.95 18.02 8.31
N LEU A 95 -3.17 18.54 8.15
CA LEU A 95 -3.59 19.25 6.93
C LEU A 95 -2.72 20.49 6.67
N LEU A 96 -2.50 21.32 7.69
CA LEU A 96 -1.64 22.50 7.56
C LEU A 96 -0.20 22.13 7.22
N ALA A 97 0.35 21.10 7.87
CA ALA A 97 1.70 20.60 7.55
C ALA A 97 1.79 20.14 6.09
N GLN A 98 0.81 19.37 5.61
CA GLN A 98 0.77 18.90 4.22
C GLN A 98 0.69 20.07 3.22
N VAL A 99 -0.11 21.09 3.52
CA VAL A 99 -0.18 22.31 2.69
C VAL A 99 1.17 23.04 2.66
N VAL A 100 1.82 23.20 3.81
CA VAL A 100 3.14 23.87 3.89
C VAL A 100 4.21 23.10 3.12
N LEU A 101 4.25 21.77 3.26
CA LEU A 101 5.23 20.93 2.55
C LEU A 101 5.02 21.00 1.02
N ASN A 102 3.77 20.98 0.56
CA ASN A 102 3.44 21.04 -0.86
C ASN A 102 3.59 22.45 -1.47
N GLN A 103 3.37 23.51 -0.71
CA GLN A 103 3.57 24.90 -1.18
C GLN A 103 5.05 25.34 -1.14
N SER A 104 5.94 24.56 -0.51
CA SER A 104 7.36 24.87 -0.49
C SER A 104 7.92 24.90 -1.92
N SER A 105 8.65 25.98 -2.23
CA SER A 105 9.36 26.12 -3.51
C SER A 105 10.63 25.27 -3.58
N ASP A 106 11.14 24.82 -2.43
CA ASP A 106 12.25 23.88 -2.36
C ASP A 106 11.76 22.46 -2.72
N TYR A 107 12.63 21.66 -3.34
CA TYR A 107 12.36 20.24 -3.49
C TYR A 107 12.47 19.62 -2.10
N LEU A 108 11.42 18.93 -1.65
CA LEU A 108 11.40 18.23 -0.37
C LEU A 108 11.22 16.73 -0.57
N LEU A 109 12.07 15.93 0.10
CA LEU A 109 11.95 14.48 0.19
C LEU A 109 12.02 14.02 1.64
N PHE A 110 11.30 12.95 1.98
CA PHE A 110 11.65 12.12 3.13
C PHE A 110 12.21 10.79 2.66
N ILE A 111 13.26 10.36 3.33
CA ILE A 111 13.91 9.07 3.10
C ILE A 111 14.06 8.31 4.40
N GLN A 112 13.97 6.99 4.32
CA GLN A 112 14.20 6.08 5.44
C GLN A 112 15.66 5.59 5.47
N SER A 113 16.06 5.02 6.60
CA SER A 113 17.41 4.45 6.80
C SER A 113 17.77 3.34 5.80
N ASN A 114 16.76 2.67 5.25
CA ASN A 114 16.89 1.65 4.22
C ASN A 114 17.04 2.22 2.80
N ASN A 115 17.47 3.47 2.67
CA ASN A 115 17.70 4.16 1.39
C ASN A 115 16.43 4.48 0.58
N THR A 116 15.23 4.33 1.16
CA THR A 116 13.97 4.40 0.42
C THR A 116 13.28 5.76 0.57
N ILE A 117 12.81 6.34 -0.54
CA ILE A 117 11.99 7.55 -0.55
C ILE A 117 10.58 7.22 -0.09
N THR A 118 10.12 7.91 0.95
CA THR A 118 8.79 7.73 1.54
C THR A 118 7.86 8.92 1.34
N TYR A 119 8.39 10.06 0.91
CA TYR A 119 7.61 11.24 0.57
C TYR A 119 8.35 12.12 -0.43
N ALA A 120 7.60 12.73 -1.35
CA ALA A 120 8.05 13.78 -2.25
C ALA A 120 6.98 14.86 -2.37
N ASN A 121 7.38 16.13 -2.28
CA ASN A 121 6.45 17.23 -2.52
C ASN A 121 6.25 17.50 -4.03
N GLU A 122 5.27 18.35 -4.36
CA GLU A 122 4.94 18.69 -5.74
C GLU A 122 6.11 19.34 -6.49
N SER A 123 6.87 20.21 -5.81
CA SER A 123 8.07 20.84 -6.36
C SER A 123 9.15 19.81 -6.75
N ALA A 124 9.37 18.77 -5.94
CA ALA A 124 10.28 17.68 -6.28
C ALA A 124 9.82 16.89 -7.51
N CYS A 125 8.54 16.54 -7.56
CA CYS A 125 7.95 15.83 -8.71
C CYS A 125 8.09 16.66 -10.01
N ALA A 126 7.73 17.94 -9.94
CA ALA A 126 7.78 18.85 -11.08
C ALA A 126 9.22 19.08 -11.60
N LEU A 127 10.20 19.19 -10.69
CA LEU A 127 11.59 19.43 -11.06
C LEU A 127 12.31 18.17 -11.55
N LEU A 128 12.03 17.02 -10.94
CA LEU A 128 12.66 15.75 -11.30
C LEU A 128 11.96 15.04 -12.46
N GLY A 129 10.73 15.41 -12.78
CA GLY A 129 9.96 14.83 -13.88
C GLY A 129 9.32 13.47 -13.58
N TYR A 130 9.18 13.11 -12.31
CA TYR A 130 8.54 11.87 -11.86
C TYR A 130 7.13 12.15 -11.33
N GLY A 131 6.24 11.16 -11.49
CA GLY A 131 4.93 11.19 -10.83
C GLY A 131 5.04 10.93 -9.32
N PRO A 132 4.06 11.35 -8.51
CA PRO A 132 4.07 11.16 -7.06
C PRO A 132 4.26 9.69 -6.68
N ASP A 133 3.52 8.78 -7.30
CA ASP A 133 3.59 7.34 -7.01
C ASP A 133 4.87 6.67 -7.55
N GLU A 134 5.56 7.30 -8.51
CA GLU A 134 6.78 6.76 -9.11
C GLU A 134 8.01 6.97 -8.22
N LEU A 135 8.05 8.04 -7.43
CA LEU A 135 9.13 8.31 -6.46
C LEU A 135 8.93 7.59 -5.13
N LEU A 136 7.70 7.23 -4.81
CA LEU A 136 7.42 6.53 -3.56
C LEU A 136 7.97 5.10 -3.63
N ASN A 137 8.70 4.70 -2.59
CA ASN A 137 9.35 3.40 -2.47
C ASN A 137 10.49 3.15 -3.48
N THR A 138 11.03 4.19 -4.11
CA THR A 138 12.26 4.07 -4.89
C THR A 138 13.48 4.44 -4.05
N PRO A 139 14.65 3.83 -4.29
CA PRO A 139 15.86 4.21 -3.59
C PRO A 139 16.34 5.62 -3.97
N ILE A 140 17.01 6.34 -3.07
CA ILE A 140 17.50 7.71 -3.36
C ILE A 140 18.61 7.73 -4.44
N ASP A 141 19.34 6.63 -4.60
CA ASP A 141 20.41 6.45 -5.61
C ASP A 141 19.89 6.54 -7.05
N THR A 142 18.58 6.38 -7.24
CA THR A 142 17.92 6.59 -8.54
C THR A 142 17.94 8.06 -8.96
N LEU A 143 18.02 8.96 -7.98
CA LEU A 143 18.07 10.40 -8.18
C LEU A 143 19.47 10.96 -7.97
N ASP A 144 20.19 10.51 -6.94
CA ASP A 144 21.50 11.04 -6.59
C ASP A 144 22.63 10.23 -7.25
N VAL A 145 23.22 10.78 -8.31
CA VAL A 145 24.32 10.16 -9.07
C VAL A 145 25.67 10.31 -8.36
N GLY A 146 25.78 11.26 -7.43
CA GLY A 146 26.99 11.51 -6.65
C GLY A 146 27.14 10.60 -5.44
N LEU A 147 26.06 9.94 -5.02
CA LEU A 147 26.02 9.11 -3.82
C LEU A 147 26.24 7.64 -4.18
N ALA A 148 27.46 7.13 -3.95
CA ALA A 148 27.68 5.70 -4.10
C ALA A 148 26.92 4.95 -2.99
N PRO A 149 26.30 3.78 -3.27
CA PRO A 149 25.55 3.03 -2.27
C PRO A 149 26.34 2.70 -1.00
N GLN A 150 27.67 2.56 -1.12
CA GLN A 150 28.57 2.31 0.00
C GLN A 150 28.74 3.51 0.95
N ASP A 151 28.46 4.74 0.50
CA ASP A 151 28.60 5.95 1.30
C ASP A 151 27.36 6.21 2.16
N TRP A 152 26.22 5.59 1.82
CA TRP A 152 24.93 5.75 2.48
C TRP A 152 24.99 5.47 3.98
N GLU A 153 25.60 4.35 4.39
CA GLU A 153 25.71 3.96 5.80
C GLU A 153 26.52 4.97 6.61
N THR A 154 27.58 5.53 6.01
CA THR A 154 28.42 6.55 6.65
C THR A 154 27.67 7.87 6.79
N ILE A 155 26.93 8.28 5.75
CA ILE A 155 26.08 9.47 5.78
C ILE A 155 24.98 9.32 6.83
N TRP A 156 24.34 8.15 6.92
CA TRP A 156 23.29 7.89 7.88
C TRP A 156 23.80 7.90 9.32
N GLU A 157 24.96 7.31 9.59
CA GLU A 157 25.58 7.35 10.92
C GLU A 157 25.97 8.78 11.31
N HIS A 158 26.46 9.56 10.36
CA HIS A 158 26.75 10.98 10.58
C HIS A 158 25.48 11.78 10.91
N LEU A 159 24.38 11.53 10.18
CA LEU A 159 23.08 12.15 10.45
C LEU A 159 22.53 11.74 11.82
N ARG A 160 22.64 10.47 12.20
CA ARG A 160 22.22 9.98 13.52
C ARG A 160 23.00 10.67 14.66
N THR A 161 24.28 10.95 14.45
CA THR A 161 25.16 11.57 15.46
C THR A 161 25.07 13.10 15.51
N HIS A 162 24.95 13.77 14.37
CA HIS A 162 25.03 15.23 14.25
C HIS A 162 23.69 15.92 13.95
N THR A 163 22.63 15.15 13.69
CA THR A 163 21.24 15.56 13.45
C THR A 163 20.96 16.39 12.20
N ALA A 164 21.98 16.95 11.56
CA ALA A 164 21.87 17.67 10.30
C ALA A 164 23.17 17.61 9.50
N LEU A 165 23.06 17.69 8.17
CA LEU A 165 24.18 17.71 7.24
C LEU A 165 23.81 18.55 6.01
N SER A 166 24.67 19.50 5.64
CA SER A 166 24.53 20.25 4.38
C SER A 166 25.65 19.88 3.43
N LEU A 167 25.32 19.48 2.20
CA LEU A 167 26.28 19.03 1.20
C LEU A 167 25.83 19.42 -0.22
N ASN A 168 26.79 19.57 -1.12
CA ASN A 168 26.47 19.71 -2.55
C ASN A 168 26.37 18.32 -3.16
N SER A 169 25.33 18.09 -3.96
CA SER A 169 25.12 16.85 -4.70
C SER A 169 24.68 17.12 -6.14
N VAL A 170 24.58 16.06 -6.91
CA VAL A 170 24.20 16.08 -8.31
C VAL A 170 23.05 15.10 -8.52
N HIS A 171 21.88 15.64 -8.84
CA HIS A 171 20.69 14.84 -9.09
C HIS A 171 20.43 14.66 -10.57
N ILE A 172 19.86 13.52 -10.95
CA ILE A 172 19.39 13.24 -12.31
C ILE A 172 17.86 13.23 -12.35
N THR A 173 17.32 13.87 -13.37
CA THR A 173 15.88 13.84 -13.67
C THR A 173 15.50 12.60 -14.47
N LYS A 174 14.20 12.32 -14.59
CA LYS A 174 13.68 11.21 -15.41
C LYS A 174 14.09 11.30 -16.89
N SER A 175 14.24 12.52 -17.42
CA SER A 175 14.72 12.76 -18.79
C SER A 175 16.23 12.59 -18.95
N GLY A 176 16.97 12.44 -17.86
CA GLY A 176 18.43 12.35 -17.85
C GLY A 176 19.15 13.69 -17.69
N ASP A 177 18.42 14.79 -17.48
CA ASP A 177 19.03 16.10 -17.21
C ASP A 177 19.69 16.12 -15.82
N ILE A 178 20.85 16.77 -15.74
CA ILE A 178 21.66 16.87 -14.52
C ILE A 178 21.35 18.17 -13.79
N LEU A 179 21.14 18.08 -12.47
CA LEU A 179 20.84 19.19 -11.58
C LEU A 179 21.88 19.29 -10.46
N ASP A 180 22.63 20.39 -10.44
CA ASP A 180 23.46 20.75 -9.29
C ASP A 180 22.56 21.24 -8.15
N VAL A 181 22.63 20.55 -7.00
CA VAL A 181 21.77 20.82 -5.84
C VAL A 181 22.58 20.96 -4.57
N LEU A 182 22.17 21.91 -3.72
CA LEU A 182 22.59 21.97 -2.33
C LEU A 182 21.54 21.25 -1.50
N LEU A 183 21.93 20.15 -0.86
CA LEU A 183 21.10 19.35 0.03
C LEU A 183 21.28 19.83 1.46
N ASP A 184 20.17 20.11 2.13
CA ASP A 184 20.07 20.26 3.59
C ASP A 184 19.33 19.04 4.14
N LEU A 185 20.07 18.14 4.77
CA LEU A 185 19.57 16.92 5.37
C LEU A 185 19.37 17.11 6.88
N GLN A 186 18.26 16.62 7.41
CA GLN A 186 18.00 16.56 8.84
C GLN A 186 17.58 15.17 9.25
N TYR A 187 18.09 14.69 10.38
CA TYR A 187 17.68 13.42 10.97
C TYR A 187 16.48 13.63 11.89
N LEU A 188 15.52 12.72 11.84
CA LEU A 188 14.39 12.69 12.74
C LEU A 188 13.97 11.25 13.04
N GLN A 189 13.36 11.04 14.20
CA GLN A 189 12.79 9.76 14.60
C GLN A 189 11.31 9.92 14.92
N VAL A 190 10.45 9.12 14.30
CA VAL A 190 9.00 9.18 14.47
C VAL A 190 8.49 7.78 14.78
N GLN A 191 7.86 7.62 15.95
CA GLN A 191 7.29 6.33 16.40
C GLN A 191 8.29 5.16 16.39
N GLY A 192 9.59 5.43 16.58
CA GLY A 192 10.65 4.44 16.60
C GLY A 192 11.33 4.20 15.24
N GLU A 193 10.76 4.71 14.15
CA GLU A 193 11.35 4.66 12.82
C GLU A 193 12.26 5.87 12.55
N GLU A 194 13.39 5.64 11.89
CA GLU A 194 14.37 6.67 11.53
C GLU A 194 14.10 7.21 10.13
N PHE A 195 14.12 8.54 9.98
CA PHE A 195 13.98 9.23 8.71
C PHE A 195 15.02 10.33 8.56
N SER A 196 15.27 10.73 7.32
CA SER A 196 15.89 11.98 6.99
C SER A 196 14.99 12.84 6.12
N TYR A 197 14.89 14.11 6.49
CA TYR A 197 14.32 15.16 5.67
C TYR A 197 15.39 15.77 4.79
N ILE A 198 15.14 15.81 3.48
CA ILE A 198 15.98 16.49 2.52
C ILE A 198 15.21 17.69 1.97
N ALA A 199 15.72 18.89 2.23
CA ALA A 199 15.40 20.05 1.42
C ALA A 199 16.53 20.25 0.42
N ALA A 200 16.23 20.45 -0.86
CA ALA A 200 17.25 20.92 -1.77
C ALA A 200 16.88 22.10 -2.62
N LYS A 201 17.94 22.83 -2.92
CA LYS A 201 17.93 24.07 -3.66
C LYS A 201 18.86 23.91 -4.85
N ARG A 202 18.44 24.41 -6.01
CA ARG A 202 19.32 24.47 -7.17
C ARG A 202 20.51 25.37 -6.84
N ALA A 203 21.72 24.85 -7.03
CA ALA A 203 22.92 25.66 -6.91
C ALA A 203 23.03 26.58 -8.13
N SER A 204 23.22 27.89 -7.92
CA SER A 204 23.57 28.80 -9.02
C SER A 204 25.04 28.57 -9.41
N ALA A 205 25.33 28.40 -10.71
CA ALA A 205 26.65 28.13 -11.28
C ALA A 205 27.78 29.11 -10.85
N ILE A 206 27.46 30.25 -10.23
CA ILE A 206 28.39 31.29 -9.75
C ILE A 206 29.20 30.85 -8.52
N VAL A 207 28.80 29.79 -7.82
CA VAL A 207 29.47 29.34 -6.58
C VAL A 207 30.70 28.43 -6.85
N ASN A 208 30.89 27.97 -8.09
CA ASN A 208 31.92 26.99 -8.45
C ASN A 208 33.38 27.47 -8.30
N SER A 209 33.64 28.78 -8.16
CA SER A 209 35.03 29.27 -8.06
C SER A 209 35.61 29.30 -6.63
N LYS A 210 34.82 28.99 -5.59
CA LYS A 210 35.30 29.04 -4.19
C LYS A 210 35.25 27.70 -3.43
N LEU A 211 34.52 26.70 -3.93
CA LEU A 211 34.30 25.43 -3.22
C LEU A 211 34.93 24.19 -3.87
N ALA A 212 35.52 24.31 -5.07
CA ALA A 212 36.29 23.23 -5.70
C ALA A 212 37.52 22.78 -4.89
N GLN A 213 37.92 23.54 -3.84
CA GLN A 213 38.98 23.13 -2.91
C GLN A 213 38.50 22.24 -1.76
N VAL A 214 37.19 22.01 -1.59
CA VAL A 214 36.64 21.13 -0.54
C VAL A 214 36.29 19.75 -1.11
N SER A 215 35.94 19.68 -2.40
CA SER A 215 35.47 18.46 -3.09
C SER A 215 36.54 17.37 -3.30
N SER A 216 37.84 17.69 -3.23
CA SER A 216 38.90 16.66 -3.35
C SER A 216 39.42 16.13 -2.00
N GLY A 217 38.86 16.58 -0.87
CA GLY A 217 39.48 16.38 0.45
C GLY A 217 38.61 15.85 1.59
N ARG A 218 37.31 15.57 1.41
CA ARG A 218 36.40 15.36 2.56
C ARG A 218 35.47 14.16 2.54
N LEU A 219 35.87 13.06 1.90
CA LEU A 219 35.42 11.72 2.32
C LEU A 219 36.51 10.96 3.11
N GLY A 220 37.77 11.38 3.00
CA GLY A 220 38.89 10.81 3.76
C GLY A 220 39.09 11.35 5.18
N SER A 221 38.26 12.30 5.65
CA SER A 221 38.39 12.89 7.00
C SER A 221 37.20 12.60 7.92
N MET A 222 36.36 11.62 7.58
CA MET A 222 35.29 11.10 8.44
C MET A 222 35.72 9.78 9.13
N MET A 223 37.02 9.69 9.48
CA MET A 223 37.60 8.67 10.39
C MET A 223 38.23 9.38 11.59
#